data_AF-A0A519L280-F1
#
_entry.id   AF-A0A519L280-F1
#
_cell.length_a   1.000
_cell.length_b   1.000
_cell.length_c   1.000
_cell.angle_alpha   90.00
_cell.angle_beta   90.00
_cell.angle_gamma   90.00
#
_symmetry.space_group_name_H-M   'P 1'
#
loop_
_entity.id
_entity.type
_entity.pdbx_description
1 polymer ?
#
loop_
_entity_poly.entity_id
_entity_poly.type
_entity_poly.pdbx_seq_one_letter_code
_entity_poly.pdbx_strand_id
1 'polypeptide(L)'
;MSLPDLNTDEGRAAYRAEIKAVGRPLRLGGLVLILLGAGYVVATRYDALPLNEALLLVAYGAVAAGWVLFLTATYLRTRHHKRRLAEGL
;
A
#
# COMPACT_ATOMS: atom_id res chain seq x y z
N MET A 1 10.51 8.57 -22.82
CA MET A 1 10.45 9.79 -21.98
C MET A 1 11.87 10.12 -21.58
N SER A 2 12.32 11.37 -21.75
CA SER A 2 13.62 11.81 -21.26
C SER A 2 13.72 11.58 -19.75
N LEU A 3 14.91 11.21 -19.24
CA LEU A 3 15.12 11.12 -17.80
C LEU A 3 14.86 12.50 -17.15
N PRO A 4 14.17 12.57 -16.00
CA PRO A 4 13.98 13.83 -15.29
C PRO A 4 15.34 14.42 -14.90
N ASP A 5 15.61 15.68 -15.30
CA ASP A 5 16.84 16.37 -14.90
C ASP A 5 16.76 16.78 -13.42
N LEU A 6 17.43 16.01 -12.56
CA LEU A 6 17.44 16.20 -11.11
C LEU A 6 18.20 17.47 -10.67
N ASN A 7 18.92 18.13 -11.58
CA ASN A 7 19.59 19.39 -11.28
C ASN A 7 18.61 20.56 -11.19
N THR A 8 17.44 20.43 -11.82
CA THR A 8 16.34 21.41 -11.74
C THR A 8 15.38 21.10 -10.60
N ASP A 9 14.77 22.12 -9.99
CA ASP A 9 13.71 21.94 -8.98
C ASP A 9 12.48 21.23 -9.56
N GLU A 10 12.18 21.50 -10.83
CA GLU A 10 11.07 20.92 -11.58
C GLU A 10 11.28 19.41 -11.80
N GLY A 11 12.48 18.98 -12.19
CA GLY A 11 12.81 17.57 -12.32
C GLY A 11 12.80 16.81 -11.00
N ARG A 12 13.24 17.45 -9.89
CA ARG A 12 13.11 16.87 -8.53
C ARG A 12 11.64 16.72 -8.12
N ALA A 13 10.79 17.70 -8.42
CA ALA A 13 9.37 17.63 -8.12
C ALA A 13 8.66 16.52 -8.91
N ALA A 14 8.96 16.40 -10.20
CA ALA A 14 8.43 15.34 -11.05
C ALA A 14 8.85 13.94 -10.56
N TYR A 15 10.13 13.75 -10.20
CA TYR A 15 10.63 12.48 -9.67
C TYR A 15 9.99 12.11 -8.32
N ARG A 16 9.77 13.09 -7.43
CA ARG A 16 9.04 12.86 -6.16
C ARG A 16 7.58 12.45 -6.40
N ALA A 17 6.91 13.05 -7.38
CA ALA A 17 5.55 12.71 -7.75
C ALA A 17 5.46 11.28 -8.33
N GLU A 18 6.41 10.91 -9.20
CA GLU A 18 6.55 9.56 -9.76
C GLU A 18 6.70 8.52 -8.63
N ILE A 19 7.67 8.70 -7.72
CA ILE A 19 7.89 7.78 -6.60
C ILE A 19 6.65 7.67 -5.70
N LYS A 20 5.95 8.78 -5.45
CA LYS A 20 4.71 8.77 -4.65
C LYS A 20 3.59 7.99 -5.33
N ALA A 21 3.55 7.95 -6.66
CA ALA A 21 2.54 7.20 -7.40
C ALA A 21 2.83 5.68 -7.36
N VAL A 22 4.10 5.27 -7.32
CA VAL A 22 4.50 3.86 -7.27
C VAL A 22 3.99 3.19 -5.99
N GLY A 23 3.11 2.20 -6.16
CA GLY A 23 2.53 1.43 -5.05
C GLY A 23 1.40 2.13 -4.29
N ARG A 24 0.99 3.35 -4.67
CA ARG A 24 -0.15 4.06 -4.08
C ARG A 24 -1.47 3.27 -4.13
N PRO A 25 -1.90 2.65 -5.26
CA PRO A 25 -3.15 1.89 -5.28
C PRO A 25 -3.09 0.67 -4.36
N LEU A 26 -1.94 -0.03 -4.31
CA LEU A 26 -1.74 -1.18 -3.42
C LEU A 26 -1.75 -0.79 -1.94
N ARG A 27 -1.14 0.36 -1.59
CA ARG A 27 -1.20 0.91 -0.23
C ARG A 27 -2.62 1.26 0.20
N LEU A 28 -3.36 1.95 -0.66
CA LEU A 28 -4.74 2.33 -0.36
C LEU A 28 -5.64 1.09 -0.27
N GLY A 29 -5.53 0.17 -1.22
CA GLY A 29 -6.26 -1.09 -1.18
C GLY A 29 -5.95 -1.91 0.07
N GLY A 30 -4.67 -2.05 0.42
CA GLY A 30 -4.23 -2.75 1.62
C GLY A 30 -4.73 -2.09 2.91
N LEU A 31 -4.67 -0.75 2.99
CA LEU A 31 -5.20 0.01 4.12
C LEU A 31 -6.71 -0.20 4.27
N VAL A 32 -7.48 -0.10 3.18
CA VAL A 32 -8.92 -0.35 3.21
C VAL A 32 -9.23 -1.77 3.68
N LEU A 33 -8.50 -2.78 3.19
CA LEU A 33 -8.66 -4.16 3.63
C LEU A 33 -8.43 -4.32 5.13
N ILE A 34 -7.33 -3.74 5.65
CA ILE A 34 -6.99 -3.79 7.07
C ILE A 34 -8.07 -3.08 7.90
N LEU A 35 -8.52 -1.90 7.49
CA LEU A 35 -9.53 -1.13 8.23
C LEU A 35 -10.87 -1.85 8.28
N LEU A 36 -11.31 -2.47 7.17
CA LEU A 36 -12.55 -3.25 7.15
C LEU A 36 -12.45 -4.49 8.03
N GLY A 37 -11.36 -5.25 7.92
CA GLY A 37 -11.15 -6.46 8.73
C GLY A 37 -11.01 -6.13 10.22
N ALA A 38 -10.15 -5.17 10.57
CA ALA A 38 -9.97 -4.72 11.95
C ALA A 38 -11.26 -4.10 12.52
N GLY A 39 -11.97 -3.31 11.73
CA GLY A 39 -13.25 -2.73 12.11
C GLY A 39 -14.29 -3.79 12.47
N TYR A 40 -14.39 -4.86 11.68
CA TYR A 40 -15.29 -5.98 11.98
C TYR A 40 -14.90 -6.72 13.27
N VAL A 41 -13.60 -7.02 13.45
CA VAL A 41 -13.10 -7.69 14.67
C VAL A 41 -13.35 -6.83 15.92
N VAL A 42 -13.15 -5.51 15.81
CA VAL A 42 -13.42 -4.58 16.91
C VAL A 42 -14.92 -4.48 17.19
N ALA A 43 -15.75 -4.32 16.16
CA ALA A 43 -17.20 -4.21 16.32
C ALA A 43 -17.83 -5.45 16.95
N THR A 44 -17.37 -6.65 16.56
CA THR A 44 -17.81 -7.92 17.19
C THR A 44 -17.31 -8.05 18.63
N ARG A 45 -16.09 -7.58 18.93
CA ARG A 45 -15.53 -7.58 20.30
C ARG A 45 -16.28 -6.68 21.28
N TYR A 46 -16.89 -5.60 20.79
CA TYR A 46 -17.67 -4.65 21.60
C TYR A 46 -19.18 -4.86 21.45
N ASP A 47 -19.62 -6.06 21.02
CA ASP A 47 -21.02 -6.46 20.84
C ASP A 47 -21.85 -5.52 19.93
N ALA A 48 -21.19 -4.72 19.09
CA ALA A 48 -21.84 -3.83 18.12
C ALA A 48 -22.32 -4.57 16.87
N LEU A 49 -21.75 -5.74 16.58
CA LEU A 49 -22.17 -6.65 15.53
C LEU A 49 -22.24 -8.09 16.06
N PRO A 50 -23.17 -8.92 15.57
CA PRO A 50 -23.24 -10.31 15.95
C PRO A 50 -21.98 -11.06 15.50
N LEU A 51 -21.48 -11.92 16.37
CA LEU A 51 -20.37 -12.81 16.07
C LEU A 51 -20.78 -13.82 15.00
N ASN A 52 -20.08 -13.84 13.88
CA ASN A 52 -20.22 -14.84 12.84
C ASN A 52 -18.82 -15.36 12.49
N GLU A 53 -18.59 -16.65 12.73
CA GLU A 53 -17.26 -17.27 12.57
C GLU A 53 -16.72 -17.19 11.15
N ALA A 54 -17.59 -17.36 10.13
CA ALA A 54 -17.18 -17.26 8.74
C ALA A 54 -16.74 -15.83 8.39
N LEU A 55 -17.49 -14.82 8.85
CA LEU A 55 -17.11 -13.42 8.66
C LEU A 55 -15.87 -13.05 9.46
N LEU A 56 -15.67 -13.63 10.65
CA LEU A 56 -14.47 -13.41 11.45
C LEU A 56 -13.22 -13.96 10.74
N LEU A 57 -13.32 -15.15 10.13
CA LEU A 57 -12.27 -15.72 9.30
C LEU A 57 -11.95 -14.82 8.10
N VAL A 58 -12.98 -14.32 7.41
CA VAL A 58 -12.83 -13.36 6.29
C VAL A 58 -12.17 -12.07 6.78
N ALA A 59 -12.54 -11.55 7.95
CA ALA A 59 -11.96 -10.34 8.51
C ALA A 59 -10.46 -10.51 8.82
N TYR A 60 -10.06 -11.64 9.43
CA TYR A 60 -8.65 -11.96 9.62
C TYR A 60 -7.92 -12.15 8.29
N GLY A 61 -8.56 -12.80 7.31
CA GLY A 61 -8.04 -12.93 5.96
C GLY A 61 -7.81 -11.58 5.28
N ALA A 62 -8.74 -10.63 5.45
CA ALA A 62 -8.63 -9.26 4.95
C ALA A 62 -7.48 -8.49 5.63
N VAL A 63 -7.31 -8.65 6.94
CA VAL A 63 -6.15 -8.04 7.63
C VAL A 63 -4.83 -8.60 7.08
N ALA A 64 -4.73 -9.93 6.93
CA ALA A 64 -3.54 -10.59 6.40
C ALA A 64 -3.24 -10.18 4.95
N ALA A 65 -4.25 -10.20 4.07
CA ALA A 65 -4.09 -9.80 2.67
C ALA A 65 -3.74 -8.31 2.54
N GLY A 66 -4.28 -7.44 3.40
CA GLY A 66 -3.92 -6.02 3.40
C GLY A 66 -2.46 -5.78 3.80
N TRP A 67 -1.93 -6.56 4.75
CA TRP A 67 -0.49 -6.56 5.06
C TRP A 67 0.37 -7.01 3.87
N VAL A 68 -0.04 -8.07 3.16
CA VAL A 68 0.66 -8.52 1.94
C VAL A 68 0.70 -7.42 0.87
N LEU A 69 -0.40 -6.70 0.66
CA LEU A 69 -0.45 -5.56 -0.28
C LEU A 69 0.47 -4.42 0.16
N PHE A 70 0.51 -4.11 1.46
CA PHE A 70 1.40 -3.10 2.02
C PHE A 70 2.89 -3.45 1.84
N LEU A 71 3.27 -4.70 2.11
CA LEU A 71 4.62 -5.21 1.89
C LEU A 71 4.97 -5.18 0.39
N THR A 72 4.05 -5.60 -0.47
CA THR A 72 4.22 -5.58 -1.93
C THR A 72 4.43 -4.16 -2.45
N ALA A 73 3.67 -3.18 -1.96
CA ALA A 73 3.86 -1.78 -2.34
C ALA A 73 5.24 -1.25 -1.92
N THR A 74 5.71 -1.64 -0.73
CA THR A 74 7.04 -1.28 -0.22
C THR A 74 8.15 -1.92 -1.05
N TYR A 75 7.98 -3.19 -1.43
CA TYR A 75 8.88 -3.89 -2.33
C TYR A 75 8.93 -3.25 -3.71
N LEU A 76 7.79 -2.91 -4.31
CA LEU A 76 7.71 -2.25 -5.61
C LEU A 76 8.41 -0.89 -5.60
N ARG A 77 8.24 -0.10 -4.53
CA ARG A 77 8.95 1.18 -4.37
C ARG A 77 10.46 0.95 -4.33
N THR A 78 10.92 -0.06 -3.58
CA THR A 78 12.34 -0.40 -3.45
C THR A 78 12.92 -0.90 -4.78
N ARG A 79 12.18 -1.78 -5.47
CA ARG A 79 12.55 -2.31 -6.79
C ARG A 79 12.61 -1.19 -7.82
N HIS A 80 11.64 -0.27 -7.83
CA HIS A 80 11.63 0.86 -8.74
C HIS A 80 12.82 1.79 -8.49
N HIS A 81 13.16 2.08 -7.23
CA HIS A 81 14.36 2.86 -6.90
C HIS A 81 15.65 2.16 -7.35
N LYS A 82 15.80 0.86 -7.10
CA LYS A 82 16.94 0.07 -7.58
C LYS A 82 17.02 0.02 -9.11
N ARG A 83 15.87 -0.12 -9.79
CA ARG A 83 15.80 -0.10 -11.25
C ARG A 83 16.25 1.25 -11.79
N ARG A 84 15.83 2.36 -11.18
CA ARG A 84 16.25 3.70 -11.57
C ARG A 84 17.74 3.93 -11.34
N LEU A 85 18.33 3.42 -10.25
CA LEU A 85 19.79 3.44 -10.05
C LEU A 85 20.54 2.64 -11.14
N ALA A 86 20.01 1.49 -11.54
CA ALA A 86 20.61 0.64 -12.59
C ALA A 86 20.41 1.20 -14.01
N GLU A 87 19.27 1.86 -14.26
CA GLU A 87 18.97 2.61 -15.49
C GLU A 87 19.76 3.93 -15.56
N GLY A 88 20.56 4.25 -14.53
CA GLY A 88 21.35 5.46 -14.47
C GLY A 88 20.47 6.68 -14.23
N LEU A 89 19.94 6.81 -13.01
CA LEU A 89 19.80 8.15 -12.43
C LEU A 89 21.02 8.99 -12.79
#